data_AF-V5K5E0-F1
#
_entry.id   AF-V5K5E0-F1
#
_cell.length_a   1.000
_cell.length_b   1.000
_cell.length_c   1.000
_cell.angle_alpha   90.00
_cell.angle_beta   90.00
_cell.angle_gamma   90.00
#
_symmetry.space_group_name_H-M   'P 1'
#
loop_
_entity.id
_entity.type
_entity.pdbx_description
1 polymer ?
#
loop_
_entity_poly.entity_id
_entity_poly.type
_entity_poly.pdbx_seq_one_letter_code
_entity_poly.pdbx_strand_id
1 'polypeptide(L)' 'RKVKYGGIYAFFSPVFIPIDLNLVKSIMLKDFHHFVNRGGYVNEKADPLSGHLFSLEDEKWRNLRAKLTPTFTSGKLK' A
#
# COMPACT_ATOMS: atom_id res chain seq x y z
N ARG A 1 -4.24 19.61 22.86
CA ARG A 1 -2.97 19.04 22.34
C ARG A 1 -3.29 18.34 21.01
N LYS A 2 -2.82 18.83 19.86
CA LYS A 2 -2.92 18.06 18.60
C LYS A 2 -1.73 17.11 18.55
N VAL A 3 -1.99 15.82 18.67
CA VAL A 3 -0.96 14.77 18.50
C VAL A 3 -0.62 14.64 17.02
N LYS A 4 0.66 14.49 16.70
CA LYS A 4 1.15 14.41 15.31
C LYS A 4 1.24 12.98 14.78
N TYR A 5 1.41 12.02 15.68
CA TYR A 5 1.48 10.59 15.39
C TYR A 5 1.13 9.80 16.65
N GLY A 6 0.81 8.53 16.49
CA GLY A 6 0.56 7.56 17.55
C GLY A 6 1.00 6.16 17.13
N GLY A 7 0.71 5.19 17.98
CA GLY A 7 0.97 3.79 17.68
C GLY A 7 -0.11 2.89 18.29
N ILE A 8 -0.34 1.76 17.64
CA ILE A 8 -1.19 0.67 18.14
C ILE A 8 -0.41 -0.63 18.07
N TYR A 9 -0.82 -1.65 18.81
CA TYR A 9 -0.31 -3.00 18.62
C TYR A 9 -1.34 -3.80 17.82
N ALA A 10 -0.94 -4.32 16.66
CA ALA A 10 -1.67 -5.34 15.93
C ALA A 10 -1.20 -6.71 16.41
N PHE A 11 -1.97 -7.34 17.31
CA PHE A 11 -1.61 -8.57 18.03
C PHE A 11 -0.32 -8.42 18.85
N PHE A 12 0.83 -8.67 18.23
CA PHE A 12 2.16 -8.56 18.85
C PHE A 12 3.07 -7.58 18.11
N SER A 13 2.61 -7.05 16.98
CA SER A 13 3.39 -6.17 16.12
C SER A 13 3.02 -4.70 16.39
N PRO A 14 3.96 -3.84 16.78
CA PRO A 14 3.68 -2.41 16.88
C PRO A 14 3.46 -1.82 15.49
N VAL A 15 2.44 -0.98 15.36
CA VAL A 15 2.03 -0.30 14.13
C VAL A 15 2.05 1.19 14.36
N PHE A 16 2.74 1.90 13.47
CA PHE A 16 2.83 3.36 13.50
C PHE A 16 1.61 4.00 12.82
N ILE A 17 1.02 5.02 13.44
CA ILE A 17 -0.12 5.78 12.90
C ILE A 17 0.27 7.25 12.74
N PRO A 18 0.50 7.74 11.50
CA PRO A 18 0.65 9.17 11.23
C PRO A 18 -0.71 9.86 11.31
N ILE A 19 -0.82 10.94 12.10
CA ILE A 19 -2.06 11.72 12.27
C ILE A 19 -1.94 13.08 11.58
N ASP A 20 -0.73 13.64 11.57
CA ASP A 20 -0.46 14.92 10.92
C ASP A 20 -0.53 14.82 9.39
N LEU A 21 -1.27 15.73 8.75
CA LEU A 21 -1.49 15.72 7.31
C LEU A 21 -0.19 15.90 6.51
N ASN A 22 0.76 16.68 7.01
CA ASN A 22 2.03 16.88 6.31
C ASN A 22 2.87 15.60 6.35
N LEU A 23 2.83 14.88 7.47
CA LEU A 23 3.49 13.59 7.61
C LEU A 23 2.86 12.54 6.67
N VAL A 24 1.53 12.44 6.66
CA VAL A 24 0.80 11.55 5.74
C VAL A 24 1.15 11.87 4.28
N LYS A 25 1.17 13.15 3.91
CA LYS A 25 1.56 13.58 2.55
C LYS A 25 3.00 13.17 2.21
N SER A 26 3.96 13.32 3.13
CA SER A 26 5.35 12.90 2.87
C SER A 26 5.42 11.40 2.59
N ILE A 27 4.77 10.60 3.45
CA ILE A 27 4.71 9.15 3.33
C ILE A 27 4.06 8.72 2.00
N MET A 28 2.95 9.35 1.61
CA MET A 28 2.20 8.96 0.41
C MET A 28 2.80 9.46 -0.91
N LEU A 29 3.62 10.53 -0.88
CA LEU A 29 4.16 11.15 -2.10
C LEU A 29 5.64 10.86 -2.29
N LYS A 30 6.47 11.20 -1.30
CA LYS A 30 7.94 11.11 -1.41
C LYS A 30 8.41 9.72 -1.06
N ASP A 31 7.94 9.22 0.08
CA ASP A 31 8.50 8.02 0.70
C ASP A 31 7.69 6.76 0.37
N PHE A 32 6.70 6.87 -0.52
CA PHE A 32 5.74 5.79 -0.81
C PHE A 32 6.41 4.47 -1.20
N HIS A 33 7.57 4.54 -1.86
CA HIS A 33 8.34 3.37 -2.27
C HIS A 33 8.84 2.51 -1.09
N HIS A 34 8.93 3.06 0.12
CA HIS A 34 9.24 2.29 1.34
C HIS A 34 8.00 1.63 1.97
N PHE A 35 6.78 2.07 1.61
CA PHE A 35 5.52 1.64 2.22
C PHE A 35 4.63 0.87 1.23
N VAL A 36 5.26 0.17 0.29
CA VAL A 36 4.55 -0.59 -0.76
C VAL A 36 3.91 -1.85 -0.19
N ASN A 37 4.62 -2.54 0.71
CA ASN A 37 4.19 -3.82 1.28
C ASN A 37 3.22 -3.57 2.44
N ARG A 38 2.08 -4.24 2.39
CA ARG A 38 0.95 -4.03 3.32
C ARG A 38 0.72 -5.20 4.28
N GLY A 39 1.50 -6.29 4.14
CA GLY A 39 1.39 -7.48 4.99
C GLY A 39 0.10 -8.27 4.78
N GLY A 40 -0.46 -8.21 3.57
CA GLY A 40 -1.64 -8.99 3.19
C GLY A 40 -1.27 -10.46 2.96
N TYR A 41 -2.22 -11.37 3.18
CA TYR A 41 -2.04 -12.77 2.83
C TYR A 41 -2.01 -12.95 1.31
N VAL A 42 -0.99 -13.64 0.80
CA VAL A 42 -0.86 -14.00 -0.62
C VAL A 42 -0.48 -15.46 -0.74
N ASN A 43 -1.30 -16.23 -1.46
CA ASN A 43 -1.03 -17.62 -1.83
C ASN A 43 -1.55 -17.91 -3.23
N GLU A 44 -0.79 -17.51 -4.24
CA GLU A 44 -1.16 -17.67 -5.65
C GLU A 44 -1.33 -19.14 -6.08
N LYS A 45 -0.80 -20.12 -5.30
CA LYS A 45 -0.88 -21.55 -5.62
C LYS A 45 -2.21 -22.18 -5.21
N ALA A 46 -2.65 -21.90 -3.98
CA ALA A 46 -3.90 -22.45 -3.44
C ALA A 46 -5.09 -21.53 -3.69
N ASP A 47 -4.84 -20.21 -3.77
CA ASP A 47 -5.84 -19.18 -4.04
C ASP A 47 -5.28 -18.15 -5.04
N PRO A 48 -5.43 -18.37 -6.35
CA PRO A 48 -4.94 -17.46 -7.38
C PRO A 48 -5.47 -16.02 -7.25
N LEU A 49 -6.64 -15.81 -6.63
CA LEU A 49 -7.24 -14.48 -6.46
C LEU A 49 -6.60 -13.68 -5.31
N SER A 50 -5.91 -14.35 -4.40
CA SER A 50 -5.10 -13.68 -3.36
C SER A 50 -3.98 -12.82 -3.95
N GLY A 51 -3.50 -13.12 -5.17
CA GLY A 51 -2.47 -12.38 -5.91
C GLY A 51 -2.94 -11.08 -6.56
N HIS A 52 -3.79 -10.30 -5.90
CA HIS A 52 -4.28 -9.02 -6.44
C HIS A 52 -3.38 -7.83 -6.03
N LEU A 53 -3.56 -6.70 -6.72
CA LEU A 53 -2.69 -5.50 -6.59
C LEU A 53 -2.57 -4.94 -5.16
N PHE A 54 -3.52 -5.20 -4.27
CA PHE A 54 -3.46 -4.70 -2.89
C PHE A 54 -2.72 -5.62 -1.92
N SER A 55 -2.52 -6.89 -2.28
CA SER A 55 -1.87 -7.88 -1.43
C SER A 55 -0.48 -8.28 -1.94
N LEU A 56 -0.23 -8.21 -3.25
CA LEU A 56 1.10 -8.45 -3.81
C LEU A 56 2.15 -7.50 -3.21
N GLU A 57 3.36 -8.02 -3.07
CA GLU A 57 4.50 -7.31 -2.49
C GLU A 57 5.62 -7.10 -3.52
N ASP A 58 6.46 -6.11 -3.25
CA ASP A 58 7.70 -5.81 -3.96
C ASP A 58 7.57 -5.72 -5.50
N GLU A 59 8.40 -6.51 -6.21
CA GLU A 59 8.53 -6.44 -7.66
C GLU A 59 7.27 -6.93 -8.37
N LYS A 60 6.57 -7.93 -7.82
CA LYS A 60 5.32 -8.43 -8.37
C LYS A 60 4.25 -7.34 -8.37
N TRP A 61 4.14 -6.62 -7.27
CA TRP A 61 3.26 -5.44 -7.16
C TRP A 61 3.63 -4.38 -8.20
N ARG A 62 4.92 -4.03 -8.31
CA ARG A 62 5.41 -2.99 -9.23
C ARG A 62 5.09 -3.35 -10.67
N ASN A 63 5.32 -4.60 -11.06
CA ASN A 63 5.07 -5.10 -12.40
C ASN A 63 3.57 -5.11 -12.73
N LEU A 64 2.73 -5.57 -11.80
CA LEU A 64 1.28 -5.56 -12.00
C LEU A 64 0.74 -4.12 -12.10
N ARG A 65 1.20 -3.22 -11.24
CA ARG A 65 0.81 -1.80 -11.28
C ARG A 65 1.17 -1.16 -12.61
N ALA A 66 2.37 -1.37 -13.11
CA ALA A 66 2.83 -0.82 -14.38
C ALA A 66 1.95 -1.29 -15.56
N LYS A 67 1.50 -2.54 -15.54
CA LYS A 67 0.59 -3.10 -16.55
C LYS A 67 -0.83 -2.53 -16.47
N LEU A 68 -1.34 -2.28 -15.27
CA LEU A 68 -2.72 -1.81 -15.06
C LEU A 68 -2.87 -0.28 -15.20
N THR A 69 -1.84 0.50 -14.85
CA THR A 69 -1.89 1.98 -14.85
C THR A 69 -2.39 2.58 -16.18
N PRO A 70 -1.97 2.11 -17.37
CA PRO A 70 -2.43 2.67 -18.64
C PRO A 70 -3.93 2.47 -18.92
N THR A 71 -4.55 1.47 -18.29
CA THR A 71 -5.99 1.17 -18.43
C THR A 71 -6.84 2.18 -17.67
N PHE A 72 -6.36 2.69 -16.54
CA PHE A 72 -7.05 3.65 -15.70
C PHE A 72 -6.68 5.11 -16.01
N THR A 73 -6.43 5.41 -17.28
CA THR A 73 -6.22 6.79 -17.73
C THR A 73 -7.55 7.46 -18.00
N SER A 74 -7.64 8.77 -17.78
CA SER A 74 -8.88 9.53 -18.04
C SER A 74 -9.40 9.39 -19.48
N GLY A 75 -8.52 9.08 -20.44
CA GLY A 75 -8.90 8.83 -21.83
C GLY A 75 -9.53 7.46 -22.08
N LYS A 76 -9.28 6.46 -21.24
CA LYS A 76 -9.84 5.11 -21.35
C LYS A 76 -11.02 4.84 -20.40
N LEU A 77 -11.19 5.69 -19.38
CA LEU A 77 -12.28 5.63 -18.40
C LEU A 77 -13.53 6.45 -18.81
N LYS A 78 -13.45 7.17 -19.93
CA LYS A 78 -14.63 7.76 -20.58
C LYS A 78 -15.46 6.65 -21.23
#